data_AF-A0A917D8A0-F1
#
_entry.id   AF-A0A917D8A0-F1
#
_cell.length_a   1.000
_cell.length_b   1.000
_cell.length_c   1.000
_cell.angle_alpha   90.00
_cell.angle_beta   90.00
_cell.angle_gamma   90.00
#
_symmetry.space_group_name_H-M   'P 1'
#
loop_
_entity.id
_entity.type
_entity.pdbx_description
1 polymer ?
#
loop_
_entity_poly.entity_id
_entity_poly.type
_entity_poly.pdbx_seq_one_letter_code
_entity_poly.pdbx_strand_id
1 'polypeptide(L)' 'MKTLLAAIAILAAGTSAALAGPAGDLAKAHIDAIAKGNTAAVTAAYAPSATLHWVGGPLDGTYTGSAIAKT' A
#
# COMPACT_ATOMS: atom_id res chain seq x y z
N MET A 1 -45.30 15.29 0.72
CA MET A 1 -44.20 16.18 1.15
C MET A 1 -43.34 15.58 2.27
N LYS A 2 -43.94 15.06 3.36
CA LYS A 2 -43.18 14.44 4.47
C LYS A 2 -42.33 13.22 4.05
N THR A 3 -42.84 12.41 3.13
CA THR A 3 -42.16 11.21 2.58
C THR A 3 -40.97 11.54 1.69
N LEU A 4 -41.03 12.66 0.95
CA LEU A 4 -39.95 13.12 0.08
C LEU A 4 -38.74 13.62 0.89
N LEU A 5 -39.01 14.32 2.00
CA LEU A 5 -37.98 14.79 2.93
C LEU A 5 -37.24 13.62 3.62
N ALA A 6 -37.96 12.56 3.98
CA ALA A 6 -37.36 11.36 4.56
C ALA A 6 -36.43 10.62 3.59
N ALA A 7 -36.79 10.56 2.30
CA ALA A 7 -35.97 9.93 1.27
C ALA A 7 -34.64 10.68 1.02
N ILE A 8 -34.66 12.02 1.07
CA ILE A 8 -33.46 12.86 0.91
C ILE A 8 -32.50 12.70 2.11
N ALA A 9 -33.03 12.56 3.32
CA ALA A 9 -32.22 12.36 4.52
C ALA A 9 -31.47 11.02 4.51
N ILE A 10 -32.05 9.97 3.94
CA ILE A 10 -31.41 8.64 3.83
C ILE A 10 -30.30 8.66 2.77
N LEU A 11 -30.46 9.41 1.68
CA LEU A 11 -29.45 9.51 0.62
C LEU A 11 -28.21 10.30 1.07
N ALA A 12 -28.38 11.30 1.93
CA ALA A 12 -27.28 12.09 2.50
C ALA A 12 -26.45 11.34 3.56
N ALA A 13 -27.01 10.29 4.19
CA ALA A 13 -26.33 9.52 5.22
C ALA A 13 -25.38 8.43 4.67
N GLY A 14 -25.44 8.13 3.36
CA GLY A 14 -24.69 7.03 2.73
C GLY A 14 -23.34 7.41 2.12
N THR A 15 -23.00 8.71 2.03
CA THR A 15 -21.75 9.15 1.38
C THR A 15 -20.60 9.24 2.38
N SER A 16 -20.07 8.09 2.80
CA SER A 16 -18.77 8.07 3.51
C SER A 16 -17.65 8.30 2.49
N ALA A 17 -16.86 9.37 2.67
CA ALA A 17 -15.65 9.56 1.88
C ALA A 17 -14.66 8.44 2.21
N ALA A 18 -14.18 7.72 1.19
CA ALA A 18 -13.04 6.82 1.34
C ALA A 18 -11.78 7.68 1.48
N LEU A 19 -11.40 8.04 2.71
CA LEU A 19 -10.07 8.57 2.96
C LEU A 19 -9.07 7.46 2.71
N ALA A 20 -8.11 7.71 1.82
CA ALA A 20 -6.91 6.88 1.77
C ALA A 20 -6.31 6.88 3.19
N GLY A 21 -6.35 5.74 3.86
CA GLY A 21 -5.70 5.56 5.15
C GLY A 21 -4.18 5.66 5.00
N PRO A 22 -3.42 5.35 6.07
CA PRO A 22 -1.96 5.42 6.10
C PRO A 22 -1.25 4.72 4.91
N ALA A 23 -1.93 3.79 4.25
CA ALA A 23 -1.46 3.10 3.05
C ALA A 23 -1.01 4.06 1.93
N GLY A 24 -1.68 5.20 1.71
CA GLY A 24 -1.30 6.14 0.66
C GLY A 24 0.05 6.80 0.93
N ASP A 25 0.24 7.31 2.15
CA ASP A 25 1.49 7.93 2.57
C ASP A 25 2.65 6.93 2.62
N LEU A 26 2.38 5.71 3.10
CA LEU A 26 3.36 4.62 3.14
C LEU A 26 3.81 4.20 1.72
N ALA A 27 2.87 4.09 0.78
CA ALA A 27 3.20 3.80 -0.61
C ALA A 27 4.07 4.90 -1.23
N LYS A 28 3.72 6.17 -1.01
CA LYS A 28 4.52 7.29 -1.48
C LYS A 28 5.94 7.28 -0.90
N ALA A 29 6.07 7.08 0.41
CA ALA A 29 7.36 7.01 1.08
C ALA A 29 8.22 5.85 0.56
N HIS A 30 7.62 4.70 0.28
CA HIS A 30 8.32 3.54 -0.27
C HIS A 30 8.85 3.80 -1.68
N ILE A 31 8.03 4.37 -2.58
CA ILE A 31 8.47 4.73 -3.94
C ILE A 31 9.57 5.80 -3.91
N ASP A 32 9.44 6.81 -3.04
CA ASP A 32 10.46 7.85 -2.89
C ASP A 32 11.81 7.27 -2.39
N ALA A 33 11.78 6.20 -1.57
CA ALA A 33 13.00 5.50 -1.14
C ALA A 33 13.66 4.73 -2.29
N ILE A 34 12.88 4.05 -3.13
CA ILE A 34 13.37 3.37 -4.34
C ILE A 34 14.01 4.36 -5.30
N ALA A 35 13.34 5.49 -5.57
CA ALA A 35 13.83 6.53 -6.49
C ALA A 35 15.19 7.12 -6.04
N LYS A 36 15.45 7.15 -4.73
CA LYS A 36 16.71 7.61 -4.13
C LYS A 36 17.78 6.52 -4.04
N GLY A 37 17.46 5.27 -4.40
CA GLY A 37 18.34 4.12 -4.19
C GLY A 37 18.60 3.82 -2.70
N ASN A 38 17.70 4.23 -1.79
CA ASN A 38 17.85 4.01 -0.36
C ASN A 38 17.45 2.57 0.02
N THR A 39 18.36 1.64 -0.20
CA THR A 39 18.13 0.20 0.05
C THR A 39 17.83 -0.10 1.52
N ALA A 40 18.42 0.64 2.47
CA ALA A 40 18.15 0.47 3.89
C ALA A 40 16.67 0.76 4.23
N ALA A 41 16.12 1.87 3.72
CA ALA A 41 14.71 2.22 3.93
C ALA A 41 13.75 1.24 3.22
N VAL A 42 14.10 0.79 2.02
CA VAL A 42 13.30 -0.22 1.28
C VAL A 42 13.26 -1.53 2.07
N THR A 43 14.39 -1.99 2.58
CA THR A 43 14.49 -3.25 3.34
C THR A 43 13.73 -3.18 4.67
N ALA A 44 13.86 -2.06 5.38
CA ALA A 44 13.21 -1.86 6.68
C ALA A 44 11.67 -1.87 6.62
N ALA A 45 11.09 -1.66 5.43
CA ALA A 45 9.65 -1.75 5.22
C ALA A 45 9.12 -3.20 5.26
N TYR A 46 9.99 -4.20 5.18
CA TYR A 46 9.62 -5.61 5.18
C TYR A 46 9.85 -6.26 6.55
N ALA A 47 8.90 -7.07 6.99
CA ALA A 47 9.06 -7.88 8.18
C ALA A 47 10.19 -8.93 7.99
N PRO A 48 10.83 -9.43 9.07
CA PRO A 48 11.84 -10.48 8.95
C PRO A 48 11.34 -11.76 8.26
N SER A 49 10.04 -12.04 8.34
CA SER A 49 9.36 -13.16 7.68
C SER A 49 8.79 -12.84 6.29
N ALA A 50 9.05 -11.64 5.75
CA ALA A 50 8.55 -11.27 4.44
C ALA A 50 9.15 -12.16 3.34
N THR A 51 8.34 -12.39 2.30
CA THR A 51 8.71 -13.16 1.12
C THR A 51 8.44 -12.33 -0.13
N LEU A 52 9.47 -12.15 -0.97
CA LEU A 52 9.38 -11.54 -2.29
C LEU A 52 9.38 -12.64 -3.34
N HIS A 53 8.35 -12.66 -4.20
CA HIS A 53 8.31 -13.52 -5.37
C HIS A 53 8.62 -12.68 -6.60
N TRP A 54 9.74 -12.95 -7.25
CA TRP A 54 10.10 -12.36 -8.53
C TRP A 54 9.69 -13.32 -9.64
N VAL A 55 8.90 -12.82 -10.59
CA VAL A 55 8.33 -13.63 -11.69
C VAL A 55 8.77 -13.03 -13.03
N GLY A 56 9.40 -13.85 -13.86
CA GLY A 56 10.03 -13.52 -15.12
C GLY A 56 11.49 -13.04 -15.01
N GLY A 57 12.28 -13.43 -16.01
CA GLY A 57 13.60 -12.86 -16.28
C GLY A 57 14.74 -13.47 -15.44
N PRO A 58 15.93 -12.86 -15.47
CA PRO A 58 17.13 -13.45 -14.85
C PRO A 58 17.11 -13.45 -13.31
N LEU A 59 16.19 -12.72 -12.69
CA LEU A 59 16.02 -12.65 -11.23
C LEU A 59 14.83 -13.48 -10.75
N ASP A 60 14.28 -14.35 -11.60
CA ASP A 60 13.21 -15.29 -11.25
C ASP A 60 13.51 -16.05 -9.94
N GLY A 61 12.58 -16.01 -8.98
CA GLY A 61 12.79 -16.69 -7.70
C GLY A 61 11.93 -16.22 -6.55
N THR A 62 12.17 -16.84 -5.38
CA THR A 62 11.54 -16.47 -4.11
C THR A 62 12.64 -16.10 -3.11
N TYR A 63 12.51 -14.92 -2.50
CA TYR A 63 13.49 -14.32 -1.60
C TYR A 63 12.84 -14.07 -0.25
N THR A 64 13.53 -14.40 0.84
CA THR A 64 12.99 -14.26 2.20
C THR A 64 13.91 -13.44 3.08
N GLY A 65 13.33 -12.64 3.98
CA GLY A 65 14.08 -11.86 4.96
C GLY A 65 15.14 -10.95 4.32
N SER A 66 16.39 -11.04 4.77
CA SER A 66 17.50 -10.19 4.27
C SER A 66 17.88 -10.43 2.80
N ALA A 67 17.49 -11.58 2.21
CA ALA A 67 17.78 -11.87 0.81
C ALA A 67 17.00 -10.95 -0.16
N ILE A 68 15.92 -10.32 0.31
CA ILE A 68 15.08 -9.42 -0.49
C ILE A 68 15.86 -8.19 -1.01
N ALA A 69 16.85 -7.72 -0.25
CA ALA A 69 17.59 -6.50 -0.57
C ALA A 69 19.11 -6.70 -0.50
N LYS A 70 19.56 -7.95 -0.68
CA LYS A 70 20.98 -8.28 -0.67
C LYS A 70 21.65 -7.62 -1.88
N THR A 71 22.33 -6.50 -1.63
CA THR A 71 23.24 -5.82 -2.57
C THR A 71 24.51 -6.61 -2.78
#